data_AF-A0A5B9W7I5-F1
#
_entry.id   AF-A0A5B9W7I5-F1
#
_cell.length_a   1.000
_cell.length_b   1.000
_cell.length_c   1.000
_cell.angle_alpha   90.00
_cell.angle_beta   90.00
_cell.angle_gamma   90.00
#
_symmetry.space_group_name_H-M   'P 1'
#
loop_
_entity.id
_entity.type
_entity.pdbx_description
1 polymer ?
#
loop_
_entity_poly.entity_id
_entity_poly.type
_entity_poly.pdbx_seq_one_letter_code
_entity_poly.pdbx_strand_id
1 'polypeptide(L)' 'MESTTYQIIDLQTGNAVSGIYKFAQRNRARNRAEKLNLEYGAHRYTARPTFQA' A
#
# COMPACT_ATOMS: atom_id res chain seq x y z
N MET A 1 -12.99 -16.24 5.74
CA MET A 1 -11.93 -15.86 4.78
C MET A 1 -11.54 -14.41 5.06
N GLU A 2 -10.63 -14.13 6.00
CA GLU A 2 -10.23 -12.74 6.31
C GLU A 2 -8.73 -12.61 6.61
N SER A 3 -7.89 -13.20 5.76
CA SER A 3 -6.43 -13.02 5.81
C SER A 3 -5.92 -12.05 4.75
N THR A 4 -6.81 -11.24 4.15
CA THR A 4 -6.37 -10.24 3.16
C THR A 4 -5.62 -9.14 3.89
N THR A 5 -4.34 -9.01 3.56
CA THR A 5 -3.50 -7.91 4.03
C THR A 5 -3.30 -6.91 2.90
N TYR A 6 -2.74 -5.75 3.21
CA TYR A 6 -2.43 -4.71 2.24
C TYR A 6 -0.99 -4.25 2.42
N GLN A 7 -0.32 -3.94 1.32
CA GLN A 7 0.99 -3.28 1.32
C GLN A 7 0.97 -2.09 0.38
N ILE A 8 1.84 -1.12 0.65
CA ILE A 8 2.08 -0.01 -0.27
C ILE A 8 3.20 -0.43 -1.21
N ILE A 9 2.93 -0.34 -2.50
CA ILE A 9 3.83 -0.72 -3.59
C ILE A 9 4.26 0.55 -4.32
N ASP A 10 5.56 0.66 -4.60
CA ASP A 10 6.10 1.62 -5.56
C ASP A 10 5.86 1.08 -6.98
N LEU A 11 5.07 1.80 -7.78
CA LEU A 11 4.70 1.41 -9.14
C LEU A 11 5.89 1.40 -10.11
N GLN A 12 6.95 2.16 -9.81
CA GLN A 12 8.14 2.22 -10.66
C GLN A 12 9.02 0.99 -10.48
N THR A 13 9.19 0.54 -9.24
CA THR A 13 10.11 -0.56 -8.89
C THR A 13 9.40 -1.89 -8.66
N GLY A 14 8.08 -1.86 -8.44
CA GLY A 14 7.28 -3.02 -8.04
C GLY A 14 7.47 -3.45 -6.58
N ASN A 15 8.33 -2.76 -5.83
CA ASN A 15 8.71 -3.16 -4.48
C ASN A 15 7.72 -2.64 -3.42
N ALA A 16 7.54 -3.42 -2.35
CA ALA A 16 6.85 -2.97 -1.16
C ALA A 16 7.72 -1.95 -0.40
N VAL A 17 7.14 -0.79 -0.07
CA VAL A 17 7.85 0.31 0.62
C VAL A 17 7.35 0.53 2.05
N SER A 18 6.46 -0.34 2.53
CA SER A 18 5.86 -0.25 3.87
C SER A 18 5.71 -1.62 4.51
N GLY A 19 5.46 -1.61 5.83
CA GLY A 19 4.95 -2.79 6.53
C GLY A 19 3.58 -3.25 6.01
N ILE A 20 3.19 -4.45 6.45
CA ILE A 20 1.91 -5.09 6.12
C ILE A 20 0.79 -4.46 6.97
N TYR A 21 -0.32 -4.09 6.32
CA TYR A 21 -1.55 -3.61 6.93
C TYR A 21 -2.60 -4.71 6.95
N LYS A 22 -3.37 -4.83 8.03
CA LYS A 22 -4.51 -5.76 8.08
C LYS A 22 -5.67 -5.25 7.21
N PHE A 23 -6.62 -6.13 6.85
CA PHE A 23 -7.83 -5.75 6.13
C PHE A 23 -8.58 -4.57 6.76
N ALA A 24 -8.73 -4.58 8.09
CA ALA A 24 -9.33 -3.49 8.87
C ALA A 24 -8.60 -2.14 8.71
N GLN A 25 -7.34 -2.15 8.29
CA GLN A 25 -6.48 -0.98 8.11
C GLN A 25 -6.30 -0.57 6.64
N ARG A 26 -7.07 -1.13 5.70
CA ARG A 26 -6.98 -0.81 4.25
C ARG A 26 -7.01 0.69 3.95
N ASN A 27 -7.84 1.44 4.67
CA ASN A 27 -7.94 2.89 4.48
C ASN A 27 -6.69 3.62 4.98
N ARG A 28 -6.03 3.12 6.04
CA ARG A 28 -4.74 3.66 6.50
C ARG A 28 -3.64 3.43 5.46
N ALA A 29 -3.61 2.24 4.84
CA ALA A 29 -2.68 1.94 3.77
C ALA A 29 -2.87 2.88 2.56
N ARG A 30 -4.13 3.11 2.15
CA ARG A 30 -4.47 4.06 1.07
C ARG A 30 -4.06 5.49 1.41
N ASN A 31 -4.42 5.98 2.59
CA ASN A 31 -4.08 7.34 3.01
C ASN A 31 -2.56 7.54 3.08
N ARG A 32 -1.81 6.50 3.48
CA ARG A 32 -0.35 6.57 3.51
C ARG A 32 0.25 6.56 2.10
N ALA A 33 -0.28 5.76 1.17
CA ALA A 33 0.11 5.79 -0.23
C ALA A 33 -0.16 7.17 -0.86
N GLU A 34 -1.32 7.76 -0.58
CA GLU A 34 -1.66 9.08 -1.09
C GLU A 34 -0.76 10.18 -0.51
N LYS A 35 -0.45 10.11 0.78
CA LYS A 35 0.53 11.01 1.39
C LYS A 35 1.89 10.92 0.69
N LEU A 36 2.36 9.71 0.35
CA LEU A 36 3.60 9.53 -0.39
C LEU A 36 3.51 10.08 -1.83
N ASN A 37 2.36 9.95 -2.50
CA ASN A 37 2.14 10.54 -3.82
C ASN A 37 2.22 12.08 -3.78
N LEU A 38 1.62 12.70 -2.77
CA LEU A 38 1.66 14.14 -2.56
C LEU A 38 3.08 14.63 -2.22
N GLU A 39 3.81 13.88 -1.38
CA GLU A 39 5.21 14.19 -1.03
C GLU A 39 6.14 14.12 -2.27
N TYR A 40 5.91 13.15 -3.15
CA TYR A 40 6.69 12.98 -4.38
C TYR A 40 6.21 13.89 -5.53
N GLY A 41 5.01 14.45 -5.44
CA GLY A 41 4.39 15.27 -6.49
C GLY A 41 3.94 14.47 -7.71
N ALA A 42 3.84 13.14 -7.62
CA ALA A 42 3.35 12.29 -8.71
C ALA A 42 2.70 11.00 -8.18
N HIS A 43 1.83 10.39 -8.99
CA HIS A 43 1.23 9.10 -8.67
C HIS A 43 2.26 7.98 -8.83
N ARG A 44 2.94 7.63 -7.74
CA ARG A 44 4.01 6.63 -7.69
C ARG A 44 3.71 5.45 -6.77
N TYR A 45 2.90 5.66 -5.74
CA TYR A 45 2.62 4.69 -4.70
C TYR A 45 1.15 4.29 -4.70
N THR A 46 0.89 3.00 -4.49
CA THR A 46 -0.48 2.47 -4.39
C THR A 46 -0.60 1.40 -3.32
N ALA A 47 -1.77 1.30 -2.68
CA ALA A 47 -2.07 0.25 -1.71
C ALA A 47 -2.73 -0.94 -2.41
N ARG A 48 -2.07 -2.10 -2.43
CA ARG A 48 -2.60 -3.33 -3.04
C ARG A 48 -2.86 -4.40 -1.99
N PRO A 49 -3.90 -5.22 -2.16
CA PRO A 49 -4.07 -6.41 -1.34
C PRO A 49 -2.92 -7.37 -1.59
N THR A 50 -2.40 -7.96 -0.52
CA THR A 50 -1.39 -8.99 -0.56
C THR A 50 -2.00 -10.29 -0.06
N PHE A 51 -1.78 -11.34 -0.82
CA PHE A 51 -2.08 -12.69 -0.44
C PHE A 51 -0.74 -13.28 0.00
N GLN A 52 -0.47 -13.29 1.31
CA GLN A 52 0.57 -14.18 1.79
C GLN A 52 0.10 -15.60 1.45
N ALA A 53 0.88 -16.28 0.60
CA ALA A 53 0.71 -17.70 0.33
C ALA A 53 0.97 -18.51 1.61
#